data_AF-A0A2K8SFK2-F1
#
_entry.id   AF-A0A2K8SFK2-F1
#
_cell.length_a   1.000
_cell.length_b   1.000
_cell.length_c   1.000
_cell.angle_alpha   90.00
_cell.angle_beta   90.00
_cell.angle_gamma   90.00
#
_symmetry.space_group_name_H-M   'P 1'
#
loop_
_entity.id
_entity.type
_entity.pdbx_description
1 polymer ?
#
loop_
_entity_poly.entity_id
_entity_poly.type
_entity_poly.pdbx_seq_one_letter_code
_entity_poly.pdbx_strand_id
1 'polypeptide(L)'
;MTLTRKNYGFQRRRGLIELVRQNGCTLSVVLLGHPKLKNDLRRPSLEEIGARTNIFSLEGIRGHQVEYIKWLLSECIHDDYLPEDLITNEAIAFLAERLTTPLQIEHYLQRAFEDAYQAATKPVTLGMAEAVLTVGLNDLEPRLIRHGYTKTVLAELLNIRVSEVNSFLHAQLPPGRTQDLRDQMLKIGIPLYASEGN
;
A
#
# COMPACT_ATOMS: atom_id res chain seq x y z
N MET A 1 -1.36 -23.43 10.07
CA MET A 1 -0.86 -22.25 9.34
C MET A 1 -0.34 -22.74 7.98
N THR A 2 -1.16 -22.62 6.93
CA THR A 2 -0.77 -22.89 5.54
C THR A 2 -1.62 -21.99 4.65
N LEU A 3 -1.01 -20.95 4.10
CA LEU A 3 -1.64 -20.06 3.12
C LEU A 3 -1.59 -20.74 1.76
N THR A 4 -2.74 -21.24 1.27
CA THR A 4 -2.85 -21.67 -0.13
C THR A 4 -3.74 -20.68 -0.90
N ARG A 5 -3.10 -19.91 -1.78
CA ARG A 5 -3.75 -19.20 -2.89
C ARG A 5 -4.55 -20.22 -3.71
N LYS A 6 -5.88 -20.10 -3.72
CA LYS A 6 -6.76 -20.58 -4.80
C LYS A 6 -8.16 -20.02 -4.61
N ASN A 7 -8.74 -19.50 -5.69
CA ASN A 7 -10.05 -18.82 -5.80
C ASN A 7 -11.27 -19.71 -5.46
N TYR A 8 -11.28 -20.37 -4.30
CA TYR A 8 -12.34 -21.28 -3.85
C TYR A 8 -12.86 -20.97 -2.43
N GLY A 9 -12.58 -19.77 -1.90
CA GLY A 9 -12.79 -19.45 -0.49
C GLY A 9 -14.24 -19.23 -0.04
N PHE A 10 -15.21 -19.07 -0.95
CA PHE A 10 -16.55 -18.66 -0.54
C PHE A 10 -17.53 -19.82 -0.32
N GLN A 11 -17.50 -20.87 -1.14
CA GLN A 11 -18.39 -22.03 -0.97
C GLN A 11 -18.11 -22.83 0.32
N ARG A 12 -16.88 -22.78 0.85
CA ARG A 12 -16.49 -23.52 2.06
C ARG A 12 -16.91 -22.84 3.37
N ARG A 13 -17.34 -21.57 3.35
CA ARG A 13 -17.77 -20.87 4.57
C ARG A 13 -19.10 -21.39 5.14
N ARG A 14 -20.00 -21.85 4.27
CA ARG A 14 -21.33 -22.33 4.69
C ARG A 14 -21.21 -23.53 5.64
N GLY A 15 -20.38 -24.52 5.28
CA GLY A 15 -20.12 -25.70 6.12
C GLY A 15 -19.49 -25.38 7.48
N LEU A 16 -18.61 -24.38 7.56
CA LEU A 16 -18.00 -23.97 8.84
C LEU A 16 -19.03 -23.29 9.77
N ILE A 17 -19.93 -22.50 9.20
CA ILE A 17 -21.01 -21.83 9.93
C ILE A 17 -22.04 -22.86 10.42
N GLU A 18 -22.40 -23.85 9.60
CA GLU A 18 -23.30 -24.94 9.97
C GLU A 18 -22.75 -25.74 11.16
N LEU A 19 -21.45 -26.08 11.12
CA LEU A 19 -20.79 -26.91 12.13
C LEU A 19 -20.66 -26.19 13.48
N VAL A 20 -20.43 -24.87 13.46
CA VAL A 20 -20.40 -24.05 14.68
C VAL A 20 -21.79 -23.89 15.29
N ARG A 21 -22.83 -23.73 14.47
CA ARG A 21 -24.22 -23.65 14.94
C ARG A 21 -24.68 -24.93 15.64
N GLN A 22 -24.27 -26.09 15.15
CA GLN A 22 -24.62 -27.39 15.76
C GLN A 22 -23.99 -27.60 17.15
N ASN A 23 -22.84 -26.97 17.42
CA ASN A 23 -22.11 -27.12 18.67
C ASN A 23 -22.32 -25.97 19.67
N GLY A 24 -23.22 -25.01 19.37
CA GLY A 24 -23.51 -23.88 20.25
C GLY A 24 -22.34 -22.91 20.47
N CYS A 25 -21.30 -22.96 19.63
CA CYS A 25 -20.13 -22.10 19.77
C CYS A 25 -20.31 -20.75 19.04
N THR A 26 -19.54 -19.74 19.41
CA THR A 26 -19.47 -18.46 18.70
C THR A 26 -18.28 -18.45 17.74
N LEU A 27 -18.50 -18.12 16.46
CA LEU A 27 -17.44 -17.97 15.46
C LEU A 27 -17.29 -16.49 15.08
N SER A 28 -16.08 -15.97 15.29
CA SER A 28 -15.68 -14.65 14.79
C SER A 28 -14.74 -14.81 13.60
N VAL A 29 -15.01 -14.10 12.51
CA VAL A 29 -14.19 -14.10 11.29
C VAL A 29 -13.61 -12.71 11.08
N VAL A 30 -12.28 -12.62 11.05
CA VAL A 30 -11.57 -11.39 10.68
C VAL A 30 -10.99 -11.58 9.28
N LEU A 31 -11.32 -10.68 8.37
CA LEU A 31 -10.80 -10.68 7.01
C LEU A 31 -9.73 -9.59 6.87
N LEU A 32 -8.54 -9.99 6.43
CA LEU A 32 -7.44 -9.10 6.11
C LEU A 32 -7.18 -9.20 4.61
N GLY A 33 -7.13 -8.05 3.93
CA GLY A 33 -6.98 -8.03 2.47
C GLY A 33 -6.57 -6.66 1.95
N HIS A 34 -6.41 -6.57 0.63
CA HIS A 34 -6.07 -5.32 -0.03
C HIS A 34 -7.15 -4.25 0.18
N PRO A 35 -6.79 -2.95 0.14
CA PRO A 35 -7.74 -1.85 0.26
C PRO A 35 -8.96 -1.97 -0.67
N LYS A 36 -8.77 -2.53 -1.88
CA LYS A 36 -9.87 -2.78 -2.82
C LYS A 36 -10.96 -3.71 -2.31
N LEU A 37 -10.71 -4.52 -1.27
CA LEU A 37 -11.70 -5.44 -0.70
C LEU A 37 -12.96 -4.69 -0.26
N LYS A 38 -12.81 -3.46 0.23
CA LYS A 38 -13.95 -2.57 0.56
C LYS A 38 -14.84 -2.31 -0.66
N ASN A 39 -14.24 -2.13 -1.83
CA ASN A 39 -14.99 -1.91 -3.07
C ASN A 39 -15.56 -3.24 -3.61
N ASP A 40 -14.82 -4.33 -3.46
CA ASP A 40 -15.31 -5.66 -3.86
C ASP A 40 -16.53 -6.08 -3.04
N LEU A 41 -16.57 -5.77 -1.74
CA LEU A 41 -17.73 -6.02 -0.86
C LEU A 41 -18.97 -5.19 -1.21
N ARG A 42 -18.83 -4.12 -1.99
CA ARG A 42 -19.96 -3.32 -2.49
C ARG A 42 -20.57 -3.87 -3.79
N ARG A 43 -19.96 -4.89 -4.39
CA ARG A 43 -20.47 -5.47 -5.63
C ARG A 43 -21.75 -6.27 -5.35
N PRO A 44 -22.73 -6.27 -6.29
CA PRO A 44 -23.97 -7.03 -6.12
C PRO A 44 -23.76 -8.51 -5.79
N SER A 45 -22.70 -9.13 -6.32
CA SER A 45 -22.38 -10.54 -6.04
C SER A 45 -21.98 -10.84 -4.59
N LEU A 46 -21.58 -9.81 -3.82
CA LEU A 46 -21.16 -9.92 -2.42
C LEU A 46 -22.02 -9.06 -1.47
N GLU A 47 -23.16 -8.56 -1.94
CA GLU A 47 -24.00 -7.58 -1.22
C GLU A 47 -24.37 -8.04 0.20
N GLU A 48 -24.86 -9.27 0.37
CA GLU A 48 -25.26 -9.81 1.68
C GLU A 48 -24.07 -9.87 2.65
N ILE A 49 -22.87 -10.19 2.14
CA ILE A 49 -21.65 -10.30 2.96
C ILE A 49 -21.15 -8.91 3.31
N GLY A 50 -21.16 -7.99 2.35
CA GLY A 50 -20.80 -6.59 2.57
C GLY A 50 -21.68 -5.95 3.63
N ALA A 51 -23.01 -6.15 3.57
CA ALA A 51 -23.96 -5.60 4.52
C ALA A 51 -23.75 -6.10 5.97
N ARG A 52 -23.13 -7.26 6.14
CA ARG A 52 -22.90 -7.90 7.45
C ARG A 52 -21.45 -7.77 7.94
N THR A 53 -20.59 -7.08 7.20
CA THR A 53 -19.16 -6.95 7.52
C THR A 53 -18.87 -5.55 8.05
N ASN A 54 -18.28 -5.46 9.23
CA ASN A 54 -17.68 -4.21 9.70
C ASN A 54 -16.30 -4.03 9.06
N ILE A 55 -16.12 -2.93 8.33
CA ILE A 55 -14.89 -2.66 7.59
C ILE A 55 -14.08 -1.62 8.35
N PHE A 56 -12.87 -1.98 8.75
CA PHE A 56 -11.88 -1.07 9.28
C PHE A 56 -10.81 -0.84 8.22
N SER A 57 -10.58 0.41 7.86
CA SER A 57 -9.49 0.79 6.96
C SER A 57 -8.27 1.15 7.80
N LEU A 58 -7.19 0.39 7.65
CA LEU A 58 -5.88 0.79 8.16
C LEU A 58 -5.36 1.88 7.23
N GLU A 59 -5.58 3.13 7.63
CA GLU A 59 -4.90 4.25 7.01
C GLU A 59 -3.40 4.09 7.31
N GLY A 60 -2.56 4.13 6.28
CA GLY A 60 -1.13 3.98 6.45
C GLY A 60 -0.55 5.12 7.32
N ILE A 61 0.76 5.12 7.53
CA ILE A 61 1.50 6.15 8.30
C ILE A 61 1.55 7.54 7.61
N ARG A 62 0.65 7.82 6.68
CA ARG A 62 0.66 9.04 5.89
C ARG A 62 0.33 10.24 6.77
N GLY A 63 1.13 11.30 6.67
CA GLY A 63 1.07 12.45 7.59
C GLY A 63 1.88 12.25 8.87
N HIS A 64 2.36 11.03 9.11
CA HIS A 64 3.12 10.66 10.32
C HIS A 64 4.46 9.98 9.98
N GLN A 65 4.98 10.17 8.76
CA GLN A 65 6.18 9.47 8.31
C GLN A 65 7.43 9.89 9.07
N VAL A 66 7.55 11.18 9.42
CA VAL A 66 8.70 11.69 10.20
C VAL A 66 8.69 11.06 11.59
N GLU A 67 7.53 11.05 12.24
CA GLU A 67 7.31 10.46 13.56
C GLU A 67 7.58 8.96 13.53
N TYR A 68 7.12 8.27 12.48
CA TYR A 68 7.39 6.86 12.29
C TYR A 68 8.88 6.57 12.13
N ILE A 69 9.62 7.36 11.34
CA ILE A 69 11.08 7.21 11.18
C ILE A 69 11.78 7.45 12.52
N LYS A 70 11.43 8.53 13.23
CA LYS A 70 12.03 8.85 14.55
C LYS A 70 11.78 7.75 15.57
N TRP A 71 10.54 7.25 15.64
CA TRP A 71 10.20 6.12 16.50
C TRP A 71 10.99 4.87 16.11
N LEU A 72 11.04 4.52 14.83
CA LEU A 72 11.80 3.36 14.34
C LEU A 72 13.28 3.46 14.72
N LEU A 73 13.89 4.64 14.54
CA LEU A 73 15.27 4.88 14.95
C LEU A 73 15.45 4.73 16.47
N SER A 74 14.52 5.21 17.29
CA SER A 74 14.60 5.04 18.75
C SER A 74 14.53 3.58 19.22
N GLU A 75 13.84 2.71 18.48
CA GLU A 75 13.80 1.27 18.79
C GLU A 75 15.07 0.54 18.33
N CYS A 76 15.82 1.11 17.37
CA CYS A 76 17.02 0.49 16.79
C CYS A 76 18.33 1.02 17.39
N ILE A 77 18.35 2.23 17.94
CA ILE A 77 19.55 2.88 18.45
C ILE A 77 19.73 2.52 19.93
N HIS A 78 20.91 2.01 20.29
CA HIS A 78 21.29 1.78 21.68
C HIS A 78 21.64 3.11 22.39
N ASP A 79 21.48 3.16 23.71
CA ASP A 79 21.58 4.36 24.57
C ASP A 79 22.89 5.18 24.41
N ASP A 80 23.94 4.60 23.81
CA ASP A 80 25.24 5.23 23.59
C ASP A 80 25.30 6.16 22.36
N TYR A 81 24.24 6.23 21.53
CA TYR A 81 24.23 7.04 20.30
C TYR A 81 23.00 7.94 20.19
N LEU A 82 23.21 9.15 19.66
CA LEU A 82 22.12 10.06 19.32
C LEU A 82 21.65 9.82 17.87
N PRO A 83 20.34 9.88 17.58
CA PRO A 83 19.82 9.78 16.21
C PRO A 83 20.44 10.81 15.26
N GLU A 84 20.72 12.02 15.74
CA GLU A 84 21.34 13.09 14.95
C GLU A 84 22.77 12.75 14.51
N ASP A 85 23.46 11.88 15.25
CA ASP A 85 24.79 11.40 14.87
C ASP A 85 24.72 10.40 13.71
N LEU A 86 23.58 9.74 13.51
CA LEU A 86 23.43 8.66 12.55
C LEU A 86 22.81 9.13 11.23
N ILE A 87 21.85 10.04 11.29
CA ILE A 87 21.16 10.57 10.11
C ILE A 87 20.75 12.02 10.34
N THR A 88 20.92 12.87 9.32
CA THR A 88 20.51 14.27 9.44
C THR A 88 18.99 14.42 9.41
N ASN A 89 18.46 15.43 10.11
CA ASN A 89 17.03 15.74 10.08
C ASN A 89 16.52 16.04 8.65
N GLU A 90 17.37 16.61 7.80
CA GLU A 90 17.08 16.87 6.39
C GLU A 90 16.88 15.56 5.60
N ALA A 91 17.74 14.57 5.83
CA ALA A 91 17.60 13.25 5.21
C ALA A 91 16.32 12.54 5.69
N ILE A 92 15.98 12.63 6.98
CA ILE A 92 14.71 12.11 7.52
C ILE A 92 13.52 12.76 6.82
N ALA A 93 13.50 14.11 6.74
CA ALA A 93 12.42 14.84 6.12
C ALA A 93 12.24 14.46 4.64
N PHE A 94 13.36 14.34 3.91
CA PHE A 94 13.37 13.93 2.52
C PHE A 94 12.82 12.50 2.30
N LEU A 95 13.25 11.54 3.12
CA LEU A 95 12.73 10.16 3.07
C LEU A 95 11.24 10.12 3.46
N ALA A 96 10.83 10.86 4.48
CA ALA A 96 9.44 10.93 4.93
C ALA A 96 8.49 11.49 3.87
N GLU A 97 8.94 12.49 3.10
CA GLU A 97 8.15 13.09 2.02
C GLU A 97 7.91 12.11 0.87
N ARG A 98 8.90 11.26 0.58
CA ARG A 98 8.91 10.38 -0.60
C ARG A 98 8.47 8.96 -0.32
N LEU A 99 8.63 8.45 0.89
CA LEU A 99 8.27 7.09 1.23
C LEU A 99 6.86 7.04 1.81
N THR A 100 6.05 6.12 1.29
CA THR A 100 4.62 6.06 1.64
C THR A 100 4.31 4.93 2.61
N THR A 101 5.05 3.82 2.57
CA THR A 101 4.76 2.65 3.38
C THR A 101 5.84 2.40 4.43
N PRO A 102 5.50 1.80 5.59
CA PRO A 102 6.48 1.39 6.59
C PRO A 102 7.60 0.54 6.00
N LEU A 103 7.25 -0.44 5.16
CA LEU A 103 8.22 -1.31 4.49
C LEU A 103 9.16 -0.54 3.55
N GLN A 104 8.67 0.49 2.85
CA GLN A 104 9.53 1.33 2.03
C GLN A 104 10.53 2.09 2.91
N ILE A 105 10.05 2.66 4.03
CA ILE A 105 10.89 3.38 4.99
C ILE A 105 12.00 2.47 5.53
N GLU A 106 11.65 1.29 6.03
CA GLU A 106 12.61 0.32 6.53
C GLU A 106 13.66 -0.04 5.47
N HIS A 107 13.23 -0.40 4.26
CA HIS A 107 14.10 -0.79 3.16
C HIS A 107 15.08 0.32 2.75
N TYR A 108 14.61 1.57 2.62
CA TYR A 108 15.44 2.69 2.18
C TYR A 108 16.34 3.23 3.30
N LEU A 109 15.90 3.18 4.56
CA LEU A 109 16.76 3.48 5.70
C LEU A 109 17.90 2.45 5.79
N GLN A 110 17.58 1.16 5.68
CA GLN A 110 18.60 0.10 5.70
C GLN A 110 19.66 0.34 4.62
N ARG A 111 19.24 0.58 3.38
CA ARG A 111 20.19 0.87 2.28
C ARG A 111 21.00 2.13 2.52
N ALA A 112 20.38 3.21 3.03
CA ALA A 112 21.10 4.45 3.29
C ALA A 112 22.19 4.26 4.36
N PHE A 113 21.92 3.45 5.38
CA PHE A 113 22.92 3.08 6.39
C PHE A 113 23.99 2.13 5.85
N GLU A 114 23.62 1.15 5.02
CA GLU A 114 24.58 0.26 4.35
C GLU A 114 25.55 1.07 3.47
N ASP A 115 25.04 1.99 2.65
CA ASP A 115 25.85 2.85 1.78
C ASP A 115 26.76 3.78 2.60
N ALA A 116 26.26 4.35 3.70
CA ALA A 116 27.06 5.17 4.62
C ALA A 116 28.17 4.38 5.29
N TYR A 117 27.88 3.15 5.70
CA TYR A 117 28.87 2.25 6.26
C TYR A 117 29.96 1.89 5.23
N GLN A 118 29.58 1.55 3.99
CA GLN A 118 30.54 1.28 2.91
C GLN A 118 31.40 2.49 2.55
N ALA A 119 30.82 3.70 2.63
CA ALA A 119 31.53 4.95 2.41
C ALA A 119 32.30 5.46 3.63
N ALA A 120 32.31 4.73 4.75
CA ALA A 120 32.92 5.13 6.03
C ALA A 120 32.51 6.55 6.47
N THR A 121 31.26 6.93 6.20
CA THR A 121 30.73 8.28 6.43
C THR A 121 29.63 8.24 7.49
N LYS A 122 29.65 9.21 8.41
CA LYS A 122 28.63 9.43 9.45
C LYS A 122 28.48 10.94 9.68
N PRO A 123 27.26 11.51 9.73
CA PRO A 123 25.92 10.89 9.58
C PRO A 123 25.54 10.62 8.11
N VAL A 124 24.46 9.85 7.90
CA VAL A 124 23.74 9.76 6.62
C VAL A 124 23.22 11.16 6.25
N THR A 125 23.71 11.71 5.15
CA THR A 125 23.34 13.05 4.67
C THR A 125 22.21 13.02 3.65
N LEU A 126 21.63 14.19 3.34
CA LEU A 126 20.59 14.32 2.31
C LEU A 126 21.04 13.76 0.96
N GLY A 127 22.24 14.09 0.49
CA GLY A 127 22.74 13.60 -0.80
C GLY A 127 22.87 12.08 -0.88
N MET A 128 23.12 11.41 0.25
CA MET A 128 23.14 9.95 0.32
C MET A 128 21.73 9.38 0.26
N ALA A 129 20.78 9.98 1.00
CA ALA A 129 19.37 9.60 0.93
C ALA A 129 18.80 9.78 -0.49
N GLU A 130 19.19 10.85 -1.19
CA GLU A 130 18.83 11.08 -2.60
C GLU A 130 19.37 9.99 -3.52
N ALA A 131 20.64 9.60 -3.35
CA ALA A 131 21.29 8.61 -4.20
C ALA A 131 20.68 7.21 -4.07
N VAL A 132 20.19 6.85 -2.88
CA VAL A 132 19.65 5.52 -2.60
C VAL A 132 18.23 5.34 -3.19
N LEU A 133 17.46 6.42 -3.33
CA LEU A 133 16.10 6.35 -3.82
C LEU A 133 16.01 5.92 -5.28
N THR A 134 15.05 5.04 -5.56
CA THR A 134 14.75 4.60 -6.93
C THR A 134 13.85 5.61 -7.63
N VAL A 135 14.14 5.91 -8.89
CA VAL A 135 13.30 6.76 -9.73
C VAL A 135 11.91 6.13 -9.89
N GLY A 136 10.85 6.93 -9.77
CA GLY A 136 9.47 6.51 -10.05
C GLY A 136 8.75 5.71 -8.95
N LEU A 137 9.26 5.69 -7.71
CA LEU A 137 8.65 4.95 -6.58
C LEU A 137 7.17 5.29 -6.30
N ASN A 138 6.78 6.52 -6.61
CA ASN A 138 5.45 7.05 -6.41
C ASN A 138 4.67 7.27 -7.71
N ASP A 139 5.14 6.68 -8.80
CA ASP A 139 4.40 6.69 -10.06
C ASP A 139 3.04 6.02 -9.88
N LEU A 140 2.13 6.34 -10.81
CA LEU A 140 0.75 5.88 -10.76
C LEU A 140 0.66 4.34 -10.72
N GLU A 141 1.49 3.64 -11.49
CA GLU A 141 1.48 2.18 -11.56
C GLU A 141 1.84 1.52 -10.20
N PRO A 142 3.02 1.79 -9.59
CA PRO A 142 3.34 1.29 -8.26
C PRO A 142 2.26 1.59 -7.21
N ARG A 143 1.66 2.79 -7.26
CA ARG A 143 0.58 3.18 -6.34
C ARG A 143 -0.66 2.31 -6.50
N LEU A 144 -1.14 2.13 -7.73
CA LEU A 144 -2.32 1.30 -8.01
C LEU A 144 -2.09 -0.16 -7.60
N ILE A 145 -0.89 -0.70 -7.85
CA ILE A 145 -0.52 -2.05 -7.43
C ILE A 145 -0.59 -2.20 -5.90
N ARG A 146 -0.09 -1.23 -5.12
CA ARG A 146 -0.19 -1.24 -3.64
C ARG A 146 -1.63 -1.33 -3.15
N HIS A 147 -2.56 -0.68 -3.84
CA HIS A 147 -4.00 -0.74 -3.53
C HIS A 147 -4.70 -2.00 -4.07
N GLY A 148 -3.98 -2.89 -4.76
CA GLY A 148 -4.50 -4.15 -5.30
C GLY A 148 -5.04 -4.05 -6.74
N TYR A 149 -4.77 -2.95 -7.43
CA TYR A 149 -5.17 -2.69 -8.81
C TYR A 149 -3.99 -2.96 -9.76
N THR A 150 -3.80 -4.22 -10.12
CA THR A 150 -2.85 -4.62 -11.17
C THR A 150 -3.38 -4.28 -12.56
N LYS A 151 -2.52 -4.30 -13.58
CA LYS A 151 -2.91 -4.05 -14.98
C LYS A 151 -4.07 -4.93 -15.44
N THR A 152 -4.05 -6.20 -15.06
CA THR A 152 -5.11 -7.17 -15.37
C THR A 152 -6.42 -6.82 -14.68
N VAL A 153 -6.38 -6.49 -13.38
CA VAL A 153 -7.56 -6.09 -12.60
C VAL A 153 -8.16 -4.79 -13.16
N LEU A 154 -7.32 -3.83 -13.55
CA LEU A 154 -7.77 -2.58 -14.16
C LEU A 154 -8.42 -2.80 -15.52
N ALA A 155 -7.84 -3.66 -16.37
CA ALA A 155 -8.41 -4.02 -17.66
C ALA A 155 -9.81 -4.64 -17.51
N GLU A 156 -9.98 -5.54 -16.54
CA GLU A 156 -11.28 -6.16 -16.23
C GLU A 156 -12.29 -5.15 -15.68
N LEU A 157 -11.88 -4.29 -14.74
CA LEU A 157 -12.76 -3.30 -14.11
C LEU A 157 -13.24 -2.21 -15.08
N LEU A 158 -12.37 -1.76 -15.97
CA LEU A 158 -12.66 -0.71 -16.94
C LEU A 158 -13.16 -1.28 -18.27
N ASN A 159 -13.21 -2.61 -18.41
CA ASN A 159 -13.59 -3.30 -19.64
C ASN A 159 -12.77 -2.82 -20.86
N ILE A 160 -11.44 -2.73 -20.69
CA ILE A 160 -10.48 -2.32 -21.73
C ILE A 160 -9.36 -3.34 -21.88
N ARG A 161 -8.54 -3.20 -22.92
CA ARG A 161 -7.37 -4.08 -23.14
C ARG A 161 -6.23 -3.72 -22.19
N VAL A 162 -5.45 -4.73 -21.77
CA VAL A 162 -4.24 -4.53 -20.96
C VAL A 162 -3.24 -3.57 -21.64
N SER A 163 -3.15 -3.59 -22.97
CA SER A 163 -2.33 -2.64 -23.74
C SER A 163 -2.78 -1.19 -23.55
N GLU A 164 -4.09 -0.94 -23.44
CA GLU A 164 -4.64 0.39 -23.22
C GLU A 164 -4.41 0.86 -21.79
N VAL A 165 -4.47 -0.05 -20.81
CA VAL A 165 -4.03 0.23 -19.43
C VAL A 165 -2.55 0.63 -19.40
N ASN A 166 -1.68 -0.08 -20.13
CA ASN A 166 -0.26 0.29 -20.24
C ASN A 166 -0.10 1.70 -20.83
N SER A 167 -0.78 2.00 -21.95
CA SER A 167 -0.72 3.35 -22.55
C SER A 167 -1.23 4.43 -21.60
N PHE A 168 -2.26 4.15 -20.79
CA PHE A 168 -2.74 5.07 -19.76
C PHE A 168 -1.67 5.34 -18.70
N LEU A 169 -1.05 4.28 -18.15
CA LEU A 169 -0.04 4.39 -17.10
C LEU A 169 1.22 5.13 -17.55
N HIS A 170 1.55 5.07 -18.83
CA HIS A 170 2.69 5.76 -19.43
C HIS A 170 2.34 7.11 -20.09
N ALA A 171 1.13 7.64 -19.85
CA ALA A 171 0.66 8.91 -20.41
C ALA A 171 0.72 9.00 -21.95
N GLN A 172 0.48 7.88 -22.64
CA GLN A 172 0.51 7.75 -24.10
C GLN A 172 -0.89 7.81 -24.74
N LEU A 173 -1.94 8.03 -23.94
CA LEU A 173 -3.31 8.14 -24.45
C LEU A 173 -3.68 9.59 -24.80
N PRO A 174 -4.58 9.80 -25.78
CA PRO A 174 -5.16 11.11 -26.03
C PRO A 174 -5.81 11.71 -24.76
N PRO A 175 -5.83 13.05 -24.62
CA PRO A 175 -6.32 13.69 -23.39
C PRO A 175 -7.78 13.36 -23.08
N GLY A 176 -8.66 13.32 -24.09
CA GLY A 176 -10.07 12.96 -23.90
C GLY A 176 -10.26 11.53 -23.38
N ARG A 177 -9.49 10.57 -23.92
CA ARG A 177 -9.53 9.17 -23.45
C ARG A 177 -8.94 9.02 -22.05
N THR A 178 -7.90 9.79 -21.74
CA THR A 178 -7.28 9.80 -20.42
C THR A 178 -8.25 10.30 -19.36
N GLN A 179 -9.01 11.37 -19.63
CA GLN A 179 -10.03 11.87 -18.70
C GLN A 179 -11.18 10.88 -18.50
N ASP A 180 -11.70 10.29 -19.58
CA ASP A 180 -12.76 9.27 -19.50
C ASP A 180 -12.35 8.09 -18.60
N LEU A 181 -11.14 7.55 -18.77
CA LEU A 181 -10.64 6.48 -17.90
C LEU A 181 -10.47 6.95 -16.45
N ARG A 182 -10.02 8.19 -16.20
CA ARG A 182 -9.92 8.73 -14.83
C ARG A 182 -11.30 8.82 -14.17
N ASP A 183 -12.30 9.32 -14.88
CA ASP A 183 -13.66 9.46 -14.35
C ASP A 183 -14.28 8.10 -14.02
N GLN A 184 -14.05 7.10 -14.87
CA GLN A 184 -14.48 5.72 -14.60
C GLN A 184 -13.80 5.14 -13.36
N MET A 185 -12.48 5.33 -13.23
CA MET A 185 -11.72 4.88 -12.06
C MET A 185 -12.20 5.54 -10.76
N LEU A 186 -12.52 6.85 -10.78
CA LEU A 186 -13.08 7.56 -9.63
C LEU A 186 -14.49 7.05 -9.26
N LYS A 187 -15.36 6.81 -10.25
CA LYS A 187 -16.70 6.24 -10.02
C LYS A 187 -16.65 4.87 -9.33
N ILE A 188 -15.64 4.06 -9.62
CA ILE A 188 -15.43 2.73 -9.02
C ILE A 188 -14.68 2.84 -7.66
N GLY A 189 -14.30 4.06 -7.26
CA GLY A 189 -13.60 4.33 -6.00
C GLY A 189 -12.13 3.91 -6.01
N ILE A 190 -11.49 3.92 -7.18
CA ILE A 190 -10.05 3.66 -7.31
C ILE A 190 -9.28 4.95 -6.99
N PRO A 191 -8.31 4.92 -6.06
CA PRO A 191 -7.56 6.11 -5.67
C PRO A 191 -6.55 6.51 -6.76
N LEU A 192 -6.87 7.55 -7.53
CA LEU A 192 -6.00 8.10 -8.57
C LEU A 192 -5.01 9.14 -8.03
N TYR A 193 -5.51 10.02 -7.17
CA TYR A 193 -4.70 11.03 -6.50
C TYR A 193 -4.14 10.45 -5.22
N ALA A 194 -3.03 11.03 -4.75
CA ALA A 194 -2.78 11.02 -3.32
C ALA A 194 -4.11 11.43 -2.68
N SER A 195 -4.72 10.58 -1.86
CA SER A 195 -5.89 11.01 -1.09
C SER A 195 -5.49 12.30 -0.38
N GLU A 196 -6.01 13.44 -0.85
CA GLU A 196 -5.98 14.67 -0.09
C GLU A 196 -6.78 14.35 1.16
N GLY A 197 -6.06 14.24 2.28
CA GLY A 197 -6.70 14.25 3.57
C GLY A 197 -7.43 15.57 3.68
N ASN A 198 -8.71 15.49 3.97
CA ASN A 198 -9.40 16.57 4.65
C ASN A 198 -9.22 16.33 6.15
#